data_AF-A0A1G6V2L5-F1
#
_entry.id   AF-A0A1G6V2L5-F1
#
_cell.length_a   1.000
_cell.length_b   1.000
_cell.length_c   1.000
_cell.angle_alpha   90.00
_cell.angle_beta   90.00
_cell.angle_gamma   90.00
#
_symmetry.space_group_name_H-M   'P 1'
#
loop_
_entity.id
_entity.type
_entity.pdbx_description
1 polymer ?
#
loop_
_entity_poly.entity_id
_entity_poly.type
_entity_poly.pdbx_seq_one_letter_code
_entity_poly.pdbx_strand_id
1 'polypeptide(L)'
;MQKTLSKLSLPTLAPSLKPSLAVVSMVLALAGCSATPGAVTPTQPATDNSQMIENTLTHCPTSHSEKVMCTMQYDPVCVKTKVGSVISYRTAGNACSACNIPEAISYTKGECS
;
A
#
# COMPACT_ATOMS: atom_id res chain seq x y z
N MET A 1 -49.46 9.77 35.57
CA MET A 1 -48.21 10.47 35.93
C MET A 1 -47.37 10.57 34.65
N GLN A 2 -47.61 11.58 33.80
CA GLN A 2 -46.74 12.76 33.64
C GLN A 2 -45.23 12.49 33.75
N LYS A 3 -44.53 12.54 32.62
CA LYS A 3 -43.32 13.36 32.36
C LYS A 3 -42.80 13.05 30.94
N THR A 4 -42.99 13.93 29.94
CA THR A 4 -42.02 14.97 29.48
C THR A 4 -40.62 14.39 29.27
N LEU A 5 -40.01 14.37 28.09
CA LEU A 5 -39.38 15.45 27.29
C LEU A 5 -38.71 14.70 26.11
N SER A 6 -38.43 15.17 24.90
CA SER A 6 -38.37 16.49 24.30
C SER A 6 -38.50 16.33 22.78
N LYS A 7 -39.21 17.26 22.15
CA LYS A 7 -39.15 17.51 20.72
C LYS A 7 -37.73 17.99 20.39
N LEU A 8 -36.96 17.22 19.62
CA LEU A 8 -35.77 17.76 18.96
C LEU A 8 -36.19 18.24 17.58
N SER A 9 -36.79 19.43 17.55
CA SER A 9 -37.05 20.17 16.32
C SER A 9 -35.72 20.70 15.77
N LEU A 10 -35.42 20.31 14.53
CA LEU A 10 -34.42 20.87 13.63
C LEU A 10 -34.44 22.40 13.62
N PRO A 11 -33.27 23.06 13.60
CA PRO A 11 -33.08 24.23 12.76
C PRO A 11 -32.61 23.78 11.37
N THR A 12 -33.54 23.88 10.42
CA THR A 12 -33.27 23.97 8.98
C THR A 12 -32.33 25.16 8.72
N LEU A 13 -31.07 24.89 8.33
CA LEU A 13 -30.29 25.88 7.60
C LEU A 13 -30.45 25.60 6.11
N ALA A 14 -31.12 26.54 5.44
CA ALA A 14 -31.38 26.54 4.02
C ALA A 14 -30.07 26.64 3.20
N PRO A 15 -30.09 26.16 1.94
CA PRO A 15 -28.93 26.10 1.05
C PRO A 15 -28.69 27.43 0.34
N SER A 16 -27.59 27.47 -0.43
CA SER A 16 -27.21 28.47 -1.44
C SER A 16 -26.06 29.36 -1.01
N LEU A 17 -24.88 29.11 -1.59
CA LEU A 17 -24.15 30.13 -2.34
C LEU A 17 -23.17 29.41 -3.28
N LYS A 18 -23.54 29.32 -4.56
CA LYS A 18 -22.63 28.97 -5.65
C LYS A 18 -22.00 30.26 -6.16
N PRO A 19 -20.67 30.39 -6.13
CA PRO A 19 -19.95 31.16 -7.13
C PRO A 19 -19.27 30.18 -8.10
N SER A 20 -19.82 30.15 -9.31
CA SER A 20 -19.11 29.76 -10.52
C SER A 20 -17.89 30.67 -10.66
N LEU A 21 -16.68 30.14 -10.61
CA LEU A 21 -15.51 30.79 -11.19
C LEU A 21 -14.79 29.79 -12.09
N ALA A 22 -14.82 30.12 -13.37
CA ALA A 22 -14.19 29.41 -14.44
C ALA A 22 -12.68 29.70 -14.45
N VAL A 23 -11.91 28.68 -14.84
CA VAL A 23 -10.62 28.76 -15.57
C VAL A 23 -9.42 29.32 -14.78
N VAL A 24 -8.42 28.48 -14.53
CA VAL A 24 -7.12 28.50 -15.23
C VAL A 24 -6.46 27.13 -15.06
N SER A 25 -6.19 26.47 -16.19
CA SER A 25 -5.32 25.30 -16.29
C SER A 25 -3.91 25.61 -15.80
N MET A 26 -3.36 24.77 -14.95
CA MET A 26 -1.90 24.61 -14.86
C MET A 26 -1.58 23.12 -14.80
N VAL A 27 -1.47 22.52 -15.98
CA VAL A 27 -0.92 21.18 -16.15
C VAL A 27 0.59 21.31 -15.96
N LEU A 28 1.09 21.03 -14.75
CA LEU A 28 2.52 20.79 -14.54
C LEU A 28 2.83 19.39 -15.05
N ALA A 29 3.33 19.31 -16.28
CA ALA A 29 3.98 18.11 -16.78
C ALA A 29 5.30 17.94 -16.04
N LEU A 30 5.37 17.00 -15.09
CA LEU A 30 6.66 16.56 -14.56
C LEU A 30 7.38 15.78 -15.67
N ALA A 31 8.50 16.33 -16.14
CA ALA A 31 9.43 15.65 -17.01
C ALA A 31 9.96 14.39 -16.31
N GLY A 32 9.72 13.23 -16.92
CA GLY A 32 10.29 11.97 -16.47
C GLY A 32 11.78 11.92 -16.75
N CYS A 33 12.58 11.54 -15.76
CA CYS A 33 13.94 11.08 -15.97
C CYS A 33 13.89 9.65 -16.54
N SER A 34 14.19 9.51 -17.83
CA SER A 34 14.52 8.22 -18.44
C SER A 34 15.92 7.81 -18.02
N ALA A 35 16.05 6.80 -17.16
CA ALA A 35 17.30 6.08 -16.98
C ALA A 35 17.55 5.24 -18.24
N THR A 36 18.47 5.67 -19.09
CA THR A 36 18.95 4.88 -20.22
C THR A 36 19.63 3.61 -19.71
N PRO A 37 19.32 2.43 -20.27
CA PRO A 37 19.95 1.18 -19.90
C PRO A 37 21.40 1.17 -20.37
N GLY A 38 22.33 1.08 -19.41
CA GLY A 38 23.71 0.75 -19.68
C GLY A 38 23.78 -0.67 -20.25
N ALA A 39 24.01 -0.76 -21.56
CA ALA A 39 24.38 -1.98 -22.24
C ALA A 39 25.72 -2.49 -21.69
N VAL A 40 25.68 -3.62 -21.00
CA VAL A 40 26.75 -4.61 -21.10
C VAL A 40 26.09 -5.91 -21.56
N THR A 41 26.45 -6.34 -22.77
CA THR A 41 26.12 -7.66 -23.29
C THR A 41 27.17 -8.64 -22.76
N PRO A 42 26.75 -9.67 -22.01
CA PRO A 42 27.34 -10.99 -22.14
C PRO A 42 26.30 -11.92 -22.77
N THR A 43 26.66 -12.46 -23.94
CA THR A 43 25.93 -13.57 -24.58
C THR A 43 25.86 -14.75 -23.62
N GLN A 44 24.67 -15.07 -23.07
CA GLN A 44 24.38 -16.37 -22.46
C GLN A 44 22.91 -16.79 -22.73
N PRO A 45 22.63 -18.11 -22.80
CA PRO A 45 21.50 -18.68 -23.52
C PRO A 45 20.17 -18.49 -22.81
N ALA A 46 19.08 -18.44 -23.57
CA ALA A 46 17.70 -18.44 -23.09
C ALA A 46 17.49 -19.57 -22.07
N THR A 47 17.44 -19.23 -20.78
CA THR A 47 17.06 -20.12 -19.70
C THR A 47 16.06 -19.38 -18.82
N ASP A 48 14.91 -20.03 -18.61
CA ASP A 48 13.76 -19.61 -17.83
C ASP A 48 14.10 -18.77 -16.57
N ASN A 49 13.72 -17.49 -16.60
CA ASN A 49 14.07 -16.47 -15.59
C ASN A 49 13.24 -16.52 -14.29
N SER A 50 12.50 -17.60 -14.03
CA SER A 50 11.66 -17.70 -12.83
C SER A 50 12.45 -17.80 -11.51
N GLN A 51 13.73 -18.18 -11.55
CA GLN A 51 14.51 -18.48 -10.34
C GLN A 51 15.22 -17.28 -9.69
N MET A 52 15.38 -16.13 -10.38
CA MET A 52 16.09 -14.99 -9.78
C MET A 52 15.22 -14.13 -8.84
N ILE A 53 13.89 -14.30 -8.90
CA ILE A 53 12.93 -13.56 -8.07
C ILE A 53 12.70 -14.26 -6.72
N GLU A 54 12.90 -15.58 -6.67
CA GLU A 54 12.63 -16.40 -5.49
C GLU A 54 13.66 -16.21 -4.38
N ASN A 55 14.89 -15.80 -4.73
CA ASN A 55 15.99 -15.66 -3.76
C ASN A 55 15.92 -14.36 -2.91
N THR A 56 14.97 -13.46 -3.22
CA THR A 56 14.71 -12.24 -2.43
C THR A 56 13.37 -12.30 -1.69
N LEU A 57 12.64 -13.41 -1.83
CA LEU A 57 11.33 -13.59 -1.23
C LEU A 57 11.45 -14.31 0.12
N THR A 58 11.13 -13.60 1.19
CA THR A 58 11.09 -14.19 2.53
C THR A 58 9.65 -14.54 2.89
N HIS A 59 9.40 -15.76 3.34
CA HIS A 59 8.06 -16.21 3.72
C HIS A 59 7.72 -15.82 5.16
N CYS A 60 6.46 -15.45 5.39
CA CYS A 60 5.96 -15.23 6.75
C CYS A 60 5.52 -16.57 7.38
N PRO A 61 5.62 -16.71 8.71
CA PRO A 61 5.13 -17.90 9.39
C PRO A 61 3.62 -18.05 9.20
N THR A 62 3.16 -19.30 9.07
CA THR A 62 1.73 -19.61 8.89
C THR A 62 0.92 -19.44 10.17
N SER A 63 1.58 -19.45 11.33
CA SER A 63 0.97 -19.16 12.62
C SER A 63 1.22 -17.71 13.00
N HIS A 64 0.16 -16.91 12.98
CA HIS A 64 0.21 -15.52 13.43
C HIS A 64 0.07 -15.47 14.95
N SER A 65 0.95 -14.72 15.62
CA SER A 65 0.81 -14.44 17.05
C SER A 65 0.28 -13.04 17.20
N GLU A 66 -0.89 -12.86 17.80
CA GLU A 66 -1.54 -11.54 17.96
C GLU A 66 -0.72 -10.54 18.82
N LYS A 67 0.39 -10.99 19.42
CA LYS A 67 1.24 -10.21 20.32
C LYS A 67 2.69 -10.13 19.82
N VAL A 68 2.92 -9.86 18.53
CA VAL A 68 4.25 -9.50 18.05
C VAL A 68 4.46 -8.00 18.24
N MET A 69 5.48 -7.64 19.02
CA MET A 69 5.93 -6.25 19.18
C MET A 69 7.09 -6.00 18.21
N CYS A 70 6.93 -5.02 17.32
CA CYS A 70 7.94 -4.64 16.35
C CYS A 70 8.60 -3.32 16.74
N THR A 71 9.87 -3.16 16.37
CA THR A 71 10.56 -1.87 16.51
C THR A 71 9.98 -0.85 15.53
N MET A 72 10.17 0.45 15.84
CA MET A 72 9.78 1.55 14.94
C MET A 72 10.86 1.90 13.91
N GLN A 73 11.92 1.08 13.78
CA GLN A 73 12.94 1.29 12.77
C GLN A 73 12.32 1.06 11.39
N TYR A 74 12.54 2.02 10.50
CA TYR A 74 12.12 1.93 9.12
C TYR A 74 13.21 1.24 8.28
N ASP A 75 12.86 0.10 7.70
CA ASP A 75 13.62 -0.73 6.76
C ASP A 75 12.60 -1.41 5.83
N PRO A 76 12.06 -0.69 4.84
CA PRO A 76 10.81 -1.04 4.20
C PRO A 76 10.87 -2.36 3.45
N VAL A 77 9.74 -3.05 3.43
CA VAL A 77 9.55 -4.29 2.67
C VAL A 77 8.21 -4.28 1.96
N CYS A 78 8.15 -4.90 0.78
CA CYS A 78 6.93 -5.06 0.01
C CYS A 78 6.31 -6.41 0.38
N VAL A 79 5.16 -6.37 1.02
CA VAL A 79 4.46 -7.53 1.55
C VAL A 79 3.46 -8.03 0.54
N LYS A 80 3.51 -9.32 0.24
CA LYS A 80 2.50 -10.05 -0.50
C LYS A 80 1.48 -10.63 0.49
N THR A 81 0.23 -10.27 0.29
CA THR A 81 -0.91 -10.78 1.07
C THR A 81 -1.85 -11.60 0.21
N LYS A 82 -2.54 -12.56 0.82
CA LYS A 82 -3.51 -13.41 0.14
C LYS A 82 -4.78 -13.56 0.97
N VAL A 83 -5.90 -13.09 0.42
CA VAL A 83 -7.24 -13.26 1.00
C VAL A 83 -8.09 -14.07 0.02
N GLY A 84 -8.34 -15.33 0.35
CA GLY A 84 -8.94 -16.28 -0.60
C GLY A 84 -8.07 -16.43 -1.84
N SER A 85 -8.56 -15.99 -3.00
CA SER A 85 -7.83 -16.02 -4.27
C SER A 85 -7.19 -14.67 -4.65
N VAL A 86 -7.44 -13.61 -3.87
CA VAL A 86 -6.95 -12.26 -4.19
C VAL A 86 -5.56 -12.07 -3.60
N ILE A 87 -4.62 -11.66 -4.45
CA ILE A 87 -3.27 -11.24 -4.06
C ILE A 87 -3.22 -9.72 -4.03
N SER A 88 -2.67 -9.17 -2.95
CA SER A 88 -2.42 -7.72 -2.81
C SER A 88 -1.02 -7.47 -2.29
N TYR A 89 -0.44 -6.35 -2.71
CA TYR A 89 0.88 -5.90 -2.33
C TYR A 89 0.80 -4.59 -1.57
N ARG A 90 1.54 -4.47 -0.47
CA ARG A 90 1.65 -3.22 0.29
C ARG A 90 2.99 -3.09 0.98
N THR A 91 3.48 -1.86 1.07
CA THR A 91 4.70 -1.55 1.83
C THR A 91 4.44 -1.67 3.33
N ALA A 92 5.30 -2.38 4.04
CA ALA A 92 5.37 -2.38 5.50
C ALA A 92 6.67 -1.69 5.95
N GLY A 93 6.64 -1.08 7.14
CA GLY A 93 7.76 -0.27 7.63
C GLY A 93 9.03 -1.09 7.92
N ASN A 94 8.87 -2.37 8.24
CA ASN A 94 9.96 -3.34 8.37
C ASN A 94 9.46 -4.78 8.27
N ALA A 95 10.41 -5.73 8.15
CA ALA A 95 10.13 -7.17 8.08
C ALA A 95 9.27 -7.71 9.25
N CYS A 96 9.43 -7.19 10.47
CA CYS A 96 8.61 -7.59 11.61
C CYS A 96 7.15 -7.17 11.40
N SER A 97 6.92 -5.90 11.06
CA SER A 97 5.58 -5.38 10.80
C SER A 97 4.92 -6.03 9.58
N ALA A 98 5.72 -6.50 8.61
CA ALA A 98 5.25 -7.21 7.44
C ALA A 98 4.59 -8.54 7.79
N CYS A 99 5.26 -9.37 8.59
CA CYS A 99 4.69 -10.64 9.02
C CYS A 99 3.71 -10.50 10.17
N ASN A 100 3.58 -9.31 10.79
CA ASN A 100 2.50 -9.02 11.72
C ASN A 100 1.15 -8.73 11.04
N ILE A 101 1.10 -8.85 9.71
CA ILE A 101 -0.13 -8.78 8.93
C ILE A 101 -0.77 -10.18 8.88
N PRO A 102 -2.05 -10.35 9.25
CA PRO A 102 -2.68 -11.68 9.31
C PRO A 102 -2.69 -12.42 7.98
N GLU A 103 -2.81 -11.69 6.86
CA GLU A 103 -2.92 -12.28 5.52
C GLU A 103 -1.59 -12.29 4.76
N ALA A 104 -0.47 -11.97 5.42
CA ALA A 104 0.84 -11.96 4.79
C ALA A 104 1.35 -13.37 4.55
N ILE A 105 1.78 -13.62 3.32
CA ILE A 105 2.38 -14.89 2.92
C ILE A 105 3.89 -14.76 2.72
N SER A 106 4.35 -13.60 2.25
CA SER A 106 5.76 -13.33 2.02
C SER A 106 6.02 -11.84 1.88
N TYR A 107 7.29 -11.45 1.93
CA TYR A 107 7.75 -10.10 1.67
C TYR A 107 9.09 -10.10 0.93
N THR A 108 9.37 -8.98 0.27
CA THR A 108 10.64 -8.70 -0.41
C THR A 108 11.20 -7.38 0.11
N LYS A 109 12.52 -7.22 0.14
CA LYS A 109 13.15 -5.96 0.56
C LYS A 109 12.78 -4.80 -0.37
N GLY A 110 12.63 -3.61 0.21
CA GLY A 110 12.25 -2.38 -0.49
C GLY A 110 10.75 -2.11 -0.49
N GLU A 111 10.35 -0.89 -0.84
CA GLU A 111 8.93 -0.54 -1.00
C GLU A 111 8.31 -1.23 -2.22
N CYS A 112 6.98 -1.35 -2.25
CA CYS A 112 6.29 -1.80 -3.45
C CYS A 112 6.40 -0.76 -4.59
N SER A 113 6.53 -1.25 -5.83
CA SER A 113 6.61 -0.45 -7.07
C SER A 113 5.26 0.00 -7.59
#